data_AF-A0A9D2CZV8-F1
#
_entry.id   AF-A0A9D2CZV8-F1
#
_cell.length_a   1.000
_cell.length_b   1.000
_cell.length_c   1.000
_cell.angle_alpha   90.00
_cell.angle_beta   90.00
_cell.angle_gamma   90.00
#
_symmetry.space_group_name_H-M   'P 1'
#
loop_
_entity.id
_entity.type
_entity.pdbx_description
1 polymer ?
#
loop_
_entity_poly.entity_id
_entity_poly.type
_entity_poly.pdbx_seq_one_letter_code
_entity_poly.pdbx_strand_id
1 'polypeptide(L)'
;MPIIQRYSNIKNGGIVFIGNTLGLSKAANANSPGVFGSIGAFVSTDTSLQVNGFPAGTTLDYTKNSSSAPLALPAGSTVLYAELVWGGLFRSSTNNISAIPNTRAKSEKKQNAV
;
A
#
# COMPACT_ATOMS: atom_id res chain seq x y z
N MET A 1 -13.39 14.82 -5.52
CA MET A 1 -14.00 14.14 -4.36
C MET A 1 -14.25 15.17 -3.29
N PRO A 2 -15.42 15.23 -2.65
CA PRO A 2 -15.67 16.17 -1.57
C PRO A 2 -14.72 15.87 -0.40
N ILE A 3 -14.27 16.92 0.29
CA ILE A 3 -13.57 16.80 1.56
C ILE A 3 -14.61 16.37 2.60
N ILE A 4 -14.48 15.14 3.10
CA ILE A 4 -15.34 14.60 4.16
C ILE A 4 -14.51 14.60 5.43
N GLN A 5 -15.00 15.25 6.50
CA GLN A 5 -14.38 15.17 7.81
C GLN A 5 -14.59 13.77 8.38
N ARG A 6 -13.49 13.04 8.60
CA ARG A 6 -13.54 11.64 9.04
C ARG A 6 -13.39 11.46 10.56
N TYR A 7 -12.73 12.41 11.22
CA TYR A 7 -12.59 12.44 12.68
C TYR A 7 -12.36 13.89 13.14
N SER A 8 -12.93 14.27 14.28
CA SER A 8 -12.70 15.57 14.90
C SER A 8 -12.84 15.44 16.41
N ASN A 9 -11.80 15.86 17.13
CA ASN A 9 -11.74 15.91 18.58
C ASN A 9 -10.58 16.85 19.00
N ILE A 10 -10.62 17.34 20.24
CA ILE A 10 -9.53 18.12 20.82
C ILE A 10 -8.91 17.28 21.93
N LYS A 11 -7.74 16.67 21.65
CA LYS A 11 -6.97 15.85 22.59
C LYS A 11 -5.48 16.10 22.37
N ASN A 12 -4.72 16.15 23.46
CA ASN A 12 -3.26 16.10 23.37
C ASN A 12 -2.84 14.68 22.98
N GLY A 13 -2.00 14.53 21.97
CA GLY A 13 -1.59 13.24 21.44
C GLY A 13 -0.67 13.37 20.23
N GLY A 14 -0.38 12.23 19.59
CA GLY A 14 0.43 12.16 18.37
C GLY A 14 -0.38 11.73 17.14
N ILE A 15 0.07 12.16 15.96
CA ILE A 15 -0.42 11.69 14.66
C ILE A 15 0.72 10.94 13.98
N VAL A 16 0.45 9.72 13.50
CA VAL A 16 1.44 8.89 12.81
C VAL A 16 0.87 8.46 11.46
N PHE A 17 1.66 8.63 10.40
CA PHE A 17 1.35 8.14 9.06
C PHE A 17 2.31 7.02 8.70
N ILE A 18 1.77 5.92 8.16
CA ILE A 18 2.54 4.77 7.71
C ILE A 18 2.00 4.35 6.35
N GLY A 19 2.91 4.16 5.41
CA GLY A 19 2.60 3.81 4.04
C GLY A 19 3.21 2.49 3.63
N ASN A 20 2.46 1.73 2.84
CA ASN A 20 3.00 0.62 2.07
C ASN A 20 3.46 1.12 0.70
N THR A 21 4.44 0.44 0.12
CA THR A 21 4.89 0.70 -1.26
C THR A 21 4.22 -0.30 -2.20
N LEU A 22 3.70 0.17 -3.34
CA LEU A 22 3.12 -0.72 -4.35
C LEU A 22 4.20 -1.31 -5.27
N GLY A 23 5.17 -0.49 -5.69
CA GLY A 23 6.22 -0.90 -6.60
C GLY A 23 7.36 0.12 -6.66
N LEU A 24 8.45 -0.30 -7.29
CA LEU A 24 9.66 0.50 -7.48
C LEU A 24 9.65 1.18 -8.85
N SER A 25 10.10 2.43 -8.88
CA SER A 25 10.15 3.23 -10.11
C SER A 25 11.14 2.65 -11.13
N LYS A 26 10.79 2.78 -12.42
CA LYS A 26 11.63 2.35 -13.54
C LYS A 26 12.38 3.48 -14.23
N ALA A 27 13.36 3.12 -15.05
CA ALA A 27 13.99 4.01 -16.00
C ALA A 27 13.06 4.34 -17.18
N ALA A 28 13.35 5.45 -17.88
CA ALA A 28 12.65 5.78 -19.10
C ALA A 28 12.85 4.66 -20.14
N ASN A 29 11.77 4.20 -20.76
CA ASN A 29 11.79 3.20 -21.85
C ASN A 29 12.49 1.86 -21.54
N ALA A 30 12.76 1.54 -20.27
CA ALA A 30 13.38 0.29 -19.86
C ALA A 30 12.70 -0.27 -18.59
N ASN A 31 12.73 -1.58 -18.43
CA ASN A 31 12.29 -2.25 -17.20
C ASN A 31 13.48 -2.50 -16.26
N SER A 32 14.14 -1.42 -15.88
CA SER A 32 15.25 -1.37 -14.93
C SER A 32 14.98 -0.29 -13.88
N PRO A 33 15.60 -0.34 -12.69
CA PRO A 33 15.41 0.70 -11.67
C PRO A 33 15.68 2.10 -12.21
N GLY A 34 14.87 3.07 -11.77
CA GLY A 34 15.05 4.48 -12.15
C GLY A 34 14.06 5.41 -11.48
N VAL A 35 13.90 6.62 -12.03
CA VAL A 35 13.13 7.72 -11.42
C VAL A 35 11.97 8.21 -12.30
N PHE A 36 11.56 7.45 -13.32
CA PHE A 36 10.56 7.88 -14.31
C PHE A 36 9.12 7.98 -13.75
N GLY A 37 8.91 7.69 -12.45
CA GLY A 37 7.60 7.80 -11.81
C GLY A 37 6.56 6.77 -12.30
N SER A 38 7.02 5.66 -12.88
CA SER A 38 6.19 4.53 -13.30
C SER A 38 6.74 3.25 -12.68
N ILE A 39 5.87 2.30 -12.33
CA ILE A 39 6.28 1.03 -11.71
C ILE A 39 7.02 0.16 -12.75
N GLY A 40 8.22 -0.29 -12.41
CA GLY A 40 8.95 -1.33 -13.14
C GLY A 40 8.82 -2.72 -12.52
N ALA A 41 8.78 -2.78 -11.19
CA ALA A 41 8.56 -4.00 -10.45
C ALA A 41 7.65 -3.75 -9.25
N PHE A 42 6.71 -4.67 -8.98
CA PHE A 42 5.94 -4.68 -7.74
C PHE A 42 6.82 -5.16 -6.59
N VAL A 43 6.57 -4.65 -5.38
CA VAL A 43 7.20 -5.20 -4.17
C VAL A 43 6.48 -6.46 -3.71
N SER A 44 7.19 -7.37 -3.08
CA SER A 44 6.69 -8.57 -2.43
C SER A 44 7.40 -8.77 -1.09
N THR A 45 6.70 -9.37 -0.13
CA THR A 45 7.30 -9.78 1.14
C THR A 45 7.99 -11.14 1.02
N ASP A 46 7.76 -11.85 -0.08
CA ASP A 46 8.50 -13.06 -0.44
C ASP A 46 9.86 -12.66 -1.04
N THR A 47 10.90 -12.76 -0.20
CA THR A 47 12.27 -12.40 -0.57
C THR A 47 12.95 -13.41 -1.49
N SER A 48 12.30 -14.54 -1.79
CA SER A 48 12.78 -15.47 -2.83
C SER A 48 12.48 -14.98 -4.25
N LEU A 49 11.55 -14.03 -4.41
CA LEU A 49 11.23 -13.42 -5.70
C LEU A 49 12.16 -12.24 -5.98
N GLN A 50 12.64 -12.15 -7.21
CA GLN A 50 13.42 -11.01 -7.66
C GLN A 50 13.24 -10.76 -9.15
N VAL A 51 12.93 -9.53 -9.51
CA VAL A 51 13.05 -9.05 -10.89
C VAL A 51 14.51 -8.66 -11.12
N ASN A 52 15.12 -9.15 -12.19
CA ASN A 52 16.52 -8.84 -12.49
C ASN A 52 16.78 -7.32 -12.50
N GLY A 53 17.85 -6.89 -11.83
CA GLY A 53 18.20 -5.49 -11.64
C GLY A 53 17.47 -4.78 -10.50
N PHE A 54 16.37 -5.32 -9.98
CA PHE A 54 15.71 -4.82 -8.77
C PHE A 54 16.15 -5.61 -7.53
N PRO A 55 15.97 -5.08 -6.31
CA PRO A 55 16.24 -5.82 -5.07
C PRO A 55 15.39 -7.09 -4.94
N ALA A 56 15.85 -8.05 -4.12
CA ALA A 56 15.03 -9.19 -3.70
C ALA A 56 13.73 -8.72 -3.01
N GLY A 57 12.68 -9.53 -3.10
CA GLY A 57 11.33 -9.11 -2.74
C GLY A 57 10.66 -8.28 -3.85
N THR A 58 10.93 -8.60 -5.12
CA THR A 58 10.30 -7.94 -6.26
C THR A 58 9.71 -8.94 -7.25
N THR A 59 8.61 -8.55 -7.91
CA THR A 59 7.88 -9.39 -8.86
C THR A 59 7.26 -8.57 -9.99
N LEU A 60 7.12 -9.18 -11.17
CA LEU A 60 6.31 -8.61 -12.27
C LEU A 60 4.84 -9.07 -12.19
N ASP A 61 4.55 -10.07 -11.38
CA ASP A 61 3.21 -10.60 -11.15
C ASP A 61 2.50 -9.79 -10.05
N TYR A 62 1.55 -8.96 -10.45
CA TYR A 62 0.76 -8.13 -9.53
C TYR A 62 -0.04 -8.94 -8.51
N THR A 63 -0.34 -10.23 -8.78
CA THR A 63 -1.06 -11.09 -7.83
C THR A 63 -0.21 -11.50 -6.64
N LYS A 64 1.12 -11.39 -6.78
CA LYS A 64 2.14 -11.62 -5.75
C LYS A 64 2.62 -10.32 -5.10
N ASN A 65 1.97 -9.20 -5.39
CA ASN A 65 2.27 -7.93 -4.74
C ASN A 65 1.86 -7.97 -3.27
N SER A 66 2.79 -7.59 -2.39
CA SER A 66 2.55 -7.47 -0.96
C SER A 66 3.60 -6.56 -0.35
N SER A 67 3.17 -5.68 0.56
CA SER A 67 4.04 -4.78 1.32
C SER A 67 3.63 -4.81 2.78
N SER A 68 4.61 -4.61 3.67
CA SER A 68 4.40 -4.49 5.11
C SER A 68 5.15 -3.27 5.62
N ALA A 69 4.50 -2.51 6.51
CA ALA A 69 5.08 -1.36 7.18
C ALA A 69 4.65 -1.39 8.66
N PRO A 70 5.60 -1.50 9.60
CA PRO A 70 5.27 -1.62 11.02
C PRO A 70 4.78 -0.30 11.61
N LEU A 71 3.71 -0.36 12.41
CA LEU A 71 3.24 0.74 13.25
C LEU A 71 3.80 0.62 14.65
N ALA A 72 4.74 1.49 14.99
CA ALA A 72 5.26 1.66 16.34
C ALA A 72 4.52 2.80 17.04
N LEU A 73 3.86 2.49 18.15
CA LEU A 73 3.25 3.48 19.04
C LEU A 73 4.00 3.48 20.38
N PRO A 74 4.15 4.64 21.05
CA PRO A 74 4.67 4.69 22.40
C PRO A 74 3.90 3.76 23.33
N ALA A 75 4.59 3.10 24.27
CA ALA A 75 3.95 2.23 25.25
C ALA A 75 2.88 3.00 26.04
N GLY A 76 1.73 2.36 26.28
CA GLY A 76 0.58 3.01 26.93
C GLY A 76 -0.26 3.93 26.03
N SER A 77 0.03 4.01 24.72
CA SER A 77 -0.81 4.78 23.79
C SER A 77 -2.18 4.15 23.57
N THR A 78 -3.21 5.00 23.47
CA THR A 78 -4.55 4.62 23.02
C THR A 78 -4.81 5.20 21.63
N VAL A 79 -5.25 4.36 20.70
CA VAL A 79 -5.63 4.81 19.34
C VAL A 79 -7.01 5.44 19.39
N LEU A 80 -7.08 6.76 19.21
CA LEU A 80 -8.34 7.49 19.13
C LEU A 80 -9.04 7.33 17.77
N TYR A 81 -8.26 7.23 16.71
CA TYR A 81 -8.73 7.05 15.34
C TYR A 81 -7.63 6.44 14.47
N ALA A 82 -8.01 5.54 13.56
CA ALA A 82 -7.13 5.01 12.53
C ALA A 82 -7.92 4.80 11.25
N GLU A 83 -7.32 5.14 10.11
CA GLU A 83 -7.90 4.94 8.79
C GLU A 83 -6.87 4.33 7.84
N LEU A 84 -7.32 3.35 7.06
CA LEU A 84 -6.59 2.88 5.89
C LEU A 84 -7.07 3.64 4.66
N VAL A 85 -6.19 4.48 4.11
CA VAL A 85 -6.42 5.16 2.83
C VAL A 85 -5.68 4.40 1.73
N TRP A 86 -6.41 4.00 0.70
CA TRP A 86 -5.85 3.38 -0.50
C TRP A 86 -6.58 3.88 -1.75
N GLY A 87 -5.88 3.87 -2.88
CA GLY A 87 -6.42 4.25 -4.18
C GLY A 87 -5.68 3.52 -5.29
N GLY A 88 -6.37 3.28 -6.39
CA GLY A 88 -5.81 2.61 -7.56
C GLY A 88 -6.77 2.62 -8.74
N LEU A 89 -6.22 2.52 -9.94
CA LEU A 89 -6.97 2.35 -11.18
C LEU A 89 -7.04 0.87 -11.52
N PHE A 90 -8.25 0.29 -11.53
CA PHE A 90 -8.47 -1.10 -11.97
C PHE A 90 -8.81 -1.19 -13.46
N ARG A 91 -9.04 -0.04 -14.11
CA ARG A 91 -9.33 0.11 -15.54
C ARG A 91 -8.64 1.36 -16.08
N SER A 92 -8.03 1.21 -17.25
CA SER A 92 -7.50 2.28 -18.11
C SER A 92 -7.96 2.02 -19.55
N SER A 93 -7.50 2.84 -20.50
CA SER A 93 -7.70 2.58 -21.94
C SER A 93 -6.99 1.32 -22.44
N THR A 94 -5.95 0.87 -21.73
CA THR A 94 -5.08 -0.25 -22.14
C THR A 94 -5.24 -1.50 -21.28
N ASN A 95 -5.67 -1.36 -20.03
CA ASN A 95 -5.72 -2.44 -19.05
C ASN A 95 -7.08 -2.49 -18.35
N ASN A 96 -7.64 -3.68 -18.18
CA ASN A 96 -8.89 -3.88 -17.47
C ASN A 96 -8.79 -5.13 -16.59
N ILE A 97 -8.72 -4.93 -15.29
CA ILE A 97 -8.67 -6.02 -14.29
C ILE A 97 -9.98 -6.16 -13.52
N SER A 98 -11.10 -5.60 -14.02
CA SER A 98 -12.40 -5.66 -13.33
C SER A 98 -13.00 -7.06 -13.19
N ALA A 99 -12.54 -8.02 -14.00
CA ALA A 99 -12.97 -9.42 -13.91
C ALA A 99 -12.24 -10.23 -12.83
N ILE A 100 -11.19 -9.66 -12.20
CA ILE A 100 -10.45 -10.32 -11.14
C ILE A 100 -11.12 -10.00 -9.79
N PRO A 101 -11.58 -11.01 -9.03
CA PRO A 101 -12.24 -10.77 -7.75
C PRO A 101 -11.32 -10.08 -6.74
N ASN A 102 -11.77 -8.99 -6.14
CA ASN A 102 -11.07 -8.34 -5.02
C ASN A 102 -11.37 -9.07 -3.70
N THR A 103 -10.67 -10.18 -3.45
CA THR A 103 -10.80 -10.94 -2.20
C THR A 103 -9.90 -10.42 -1.07
N ARG A 104 -9.08 -9.37 -1.30
CA ARG A 104 -8.04 -8.94 -0.34
C ARG A 104 -8.22 -7.54 0.28
N ALA A 105 -9.22 -6.76 -0.11
CA ALA A 105 -9.42 -5.40 0.43
C ALA A 105 -10.37 -5.30 1.64
N LYS A 106 -10.77 -6.41 2.28
CA LYS A 106 -11.60 -6.35 3.50
C LYS A 106 -10.74 -6.49 4.75
N SER A 107 -10.36 -5.38 5.38
CA SER A 107 -10.09 -5.40 6.82
C SER A 107 -11.36 -4.98 7.57
N GLU A 108 -12.22 -5.94 7.90
CA GLU A 108 -13.12 -5.78 9.03
C GLU A 108 -12.28 -5.88 10.31
N LYS A 109 -12.04 -4.75 10.99
CA LYS A 109 -11.77 -4.79 12.43
C LYS A 109 -13.06 -4.41 13.15
N LYS A 110 -13.89 -5.42 13.45
CA LYS A 110 -14.74 -5.37 14.65
C LYS A 110 -13.78 -5.45 15.85
N GLN A 111 -13.34 -4.31 16.36
CA GLN A 111 -12.85 -4.27 17.74
C GLN A 111 -14.09 -4.17 18.62
N ASN A 112 -14.54 -5.30 19.14
CA ASN A 112 -15.35 -5.30 20.35
C ASN A 112 -14.41 -4.83 21.47
N ALA A 113 -14.58 -3.58 21.90
CA ALA A 113 -14.06 -3.14 23.18
C ALA A 113 -14.95 -3.78 24.26
N VAL A 114 -14.34 -4.56 25.14
CA VAL A 114 -14.82 -4.77 26.50
C VAL A 114 -14.07 -3.77 27.38
#